data_AF-A0A067MD38-F1
#
_entry.id   AF-A0A067MD38-F1
#
_cell.length_a   1.000
_cell.length_b   1.000
_cell.length_c   1.000
_cell.angle_alpha   90.00
_cell.angle_beta   90.00
_cell.angle_gamma   90.00
#
_symmetry.space_group_name_H-M   'P 1'
#
loop_
_entity.id
_entity.type
_entity.pdbx_description
1 polymer ?
#
loop_
_entity_poly.entity_id
_entity_poly.type
_entity_poly.pdbx_seq_one_letter_code
_entity_poly.pdbx_strand_id
1 'polypeptide(L)'
;MSRIPSSSYSIHKPHPDQLITLPDGRDEVPALLLPLDDNPREQEWKVERTRDGGCTISNTETGKYLGFEGDPCENKQIGAAGKPKE
;
A
#
# COMPACT_ATOMS: atom_id res chain seq x y z
N MET A 1 -23.14 2.01 -7.99
CA MET A 1 -22.04 1.97 -6.99
C MET A 1 -20.73 2.02 -7.75
N SER A 2 -19.87 3.02 -7.49
CA SER A 2 -18.57 3.11 -8.18
C SER A 2 -17.66 2.01 -7.65
N ARG A 3 -17.12 1.21 -8.57
CA ARG A 3 -16.35 0.01 -8.28
C ARG A 3 -14.89 0.34 -8.64
N ILE A 4 -13.98 0.43 -7.66
CA ILE A 4 -12.56 0.78 -7.91
C ILE A 4 -11.99 -0.21 -8.96
N PRO A 5 -11.57 0.26 -10.15
CA PRO A 5 -10.95 -0.59 -11.16
C PRO A 5 -9.62 -1.15 -10.69
N SER A 6 -9.19 -2.29 -11.24
CA SER A 6 -7.83 -2.77 -11.02
C SER A 6 -6.86 -1.94 -11.86
N SER A 7 -6.05 -1.10 -11.23
CA SER A 7 -5.11 -0.19 -11.90
C SER A 7 -4.02 0.26 -10.92
N SER A 8 -3.01 0.97 -11.43
CA SER A 8 -2.07 1.75 -10.60
C SER A 8 -2.73 3.03 -10.11
N TYR A 9 -2.48 3.36 -8.84
CA TYR A 9 -3.01 4.52 -8.13
C TYR A 9 -1.95 5.11 -7.21
N SER A 10 -2.12 6.40 -6.90
CA SER A 10 -1.51 7.04 -5.74
C SER A 10 -2.57 7.16 -4.64
N ILE A 11 -2.23 6.75 -3.41
CA ILE A 11 -3.18 6.74 -2.28
C ILE A 11 -2.84 7.91 -1.36
N HIS A 12 -3.72 8.91 -1.31
CA HIS A 12 -3.53 10.12 -0.54
C HIS A 12 -4.31 10.13 0.78
N LYS A 13 -3.70 10.70 1.82
CA LYS A 13 -4.36 11.30 2.97
C LYS A 13 -4.55 12.78 2.64
N PRO A 14 -5.79 13.31 2.60
CA PRO A 14 -6.04 14.64 2.07
C PRO A 14 -5.63 15.80 2.98
N HIS A 15 -5.45 15.58 4.29
CA HIS A 15 -5.08 16.64 5.25
C HIS A 15 -4.22 16.09 6.41
N PRO A 16 -2.92 16.46 6.50
CA PRO A 16 -2.11 17.10 5.45
C PRO A 16 -2.01 16.20 4.21
N ASP A 17 -1.74 16.79 3.04
CA ASP A 17 -1.57 16.07 1.77
C ASP A 17 -0.32 15.19 1.84
N GLN A 18 -0.53 13.89 2.08
CA GLN A 18 0.52 12.89 2.21
C GLN A 18 0.12 11.63 1.46
N LEU A 19 1.10 10.98 0.86
CA LEU A 19 0.93 9.72 0.16
C LEU A 19 1.42 8.57 1.03
N ILE A 20 0.83 7.40 0.82
CA ILE A 20 1.39 6.16 1.34
C ILE A 20 2.66 5.86 0.52
N THR A 21 3.79 5.74 1.21
CA THR A 21 5.10 5.51 0.62
C THR A 21 5.74 4.27 1.23
N LEU A 22 6.32 3.42 0.39
CA LEU A 22 7.11 2.27 0.83
C LEU A 22 8.60 2.50 0.57
N PRO A 23 9.34 3.07 1.54
CA PRO A 23 10.75 3.37 1.35
C PRO A 23 11.58 2.09 1.24
N ASP A 24 12.53 2.07 0.31
CA ASP A 24 13.52 0.99 0.10
C ASP A 24 12.97 -0.41 -0.23
N GLY A 25 11.65 -0.61 -0.21
CA GLY A 25 11.01 -1.87 -0.62
C GLY A 25 11.40 -3.11 0.17
N ARG A 26 11.98 -2.96 1.36
CA ARG A 26 12.47 -4.09 2.18
C ARG A 26 11.34 -4.68 3.00
N ASP A 27 11.47 -5.97 3.30
CA ASP A 27 10.52 -6.65 4.18
C ASP A 27 10.63 -6.02 5.57
N GLU A 28 9.52 -6.03 6.30
CA GLU A 28 9.44 -5.50 7.67
C GLU A 28 9.65 -3.98 7.79
N VAL A 29 9.84 -3.27 6.69
CA VAL A 29 9.87 -1.80 6.69
C VAL A 29 8.45 -1.26 6.73
N PRO A 30 8.14 -0.38 7.70
CA PRO A 30 6.82 0.23 7.78
C PRO A 30 6.57 1.16 6.58
N ALA A 31 5.33 1.16 6.10
CA ALA A 31 4.88 2.15 5.15
C ALA A 31 4.73 3.49 5.88
N LEU A 32 5.16 4.56 5.23
CA LEU A 32 5.17 5.91 5.78
C LEU A 32 4.14 6.78 5.08
N LEU A 33 3.73 7.86 5.75
CA LEU A 33 2.98 8.94 5.14
C LEU A 33 3.95 10.09 4.86
N LEU A 34 4.32 10.26 3.59
CA LEU A 34 5.26 11.29 3.15
C LEU A 34 4.59 12.22 2.14
N PRO A 35 5.05 13.47 1.99
CA PRO A 35 4.65 14.30 0.85
C PRO A 35 4.99 13.62 -0.49
N LEU A 36 4.44 14.16 -1.58
CA LEU A 36 4.87 13.77 -2.92
C LEU A 36 6.38 13.94 -3.05
N ASP A 37 7.05 12.87 -3.49
CA ASP A 37 8.50 12.81 -3.65
C ASP A 37 8.88 12.71 -5.13
N ASP A 38 10.14 13.00 -5.46
CA ASP A 38 10.73 12.86 -6.79
C ASP A 38 10.89 11.39 -7.22
N ASN A 39 10.71 10.43 -6.29
CA ASN A 39 10.58 9.00 -6.60
C ASN A 39 9.12 8.52 -6.54
N PRO A 40 8.33 8.69 -7.62
CA PRO A 40 6.92 8.32 -7.63
C PRO A 40 6.68 6.80 -7.50
N ARG A 41 7.71 5.97 -7.70
CA ARG A 41 7.60 4.51 -7.72
C ARG A 41 7.38 3.91 -6.33
N GLU A 42 7.94 4.52 -5.29
CA GLU A 42 7.68 4.15 -3.90
C GLU A 42 6.26 4.52 -3.46
N GLN A 43 5.60 5.41 -4.21
CA GLN A 43 4.27 5.97 -3.93
C GLN A 43 3.20 5.48 -4.92
N GLU A 44 3.57 4.57 -5.83
CA GLU A 44 2.67 3.99 -6.82
C GLU A 44 2.23 2.59 -6.40
N TRP A 45 0.90 2.40 -6.37
CA TRP A 45 0.26 1.22 -5.83
C TRP A 45 -0.67 0.61 -6.85
N LYS A 46 -0.45 -0.66 -7.18
CA LYS A 46 -1.39 -1.48 -7.93
C LYS A 46 -2.48 -1.96 -6.97
N VAL A 47 -3.71 -1.59 -7.27
CA VAL A 47 -4.88 -2.07 -6.55
C VAL A 47 -5.52 -3.16 -7.40
N GLU A 48 -5.69 -4.36 -6.85
CA GLU A 48 -6.32 -5.49 -7.53
C GLU A 48 -7.47 -6.05 -6.70
N ARG A 49 -8.62 -6.30 -7.33
CA ARG A 49 -9.73 -6.96 -6.66
C ARG A 49 -9.50 -8.46 -6.49
N THR A 50 -9.87 -8.98 -5.33
CA THR A 50 -9.98 -10.42 -5.11
C THR A 50 -11.38 -10.92 -5.50
N ARG A 51 -11.51 -12.24 -5.69
CA ARG A 51 -12.78 -12.87 -6.09
C ARG A 51 -13.86 -12.71 -5.02
N ASP A 52 -13.45 -12.66 -3.77
CA ASP A 52 -14.30 -12.53 -2.59
C ASP A 52 -14.76 -11.08 -2.33
N GLY A 53 -14.36 -10.15 -3.20
CA GLY A 53 -14.81 -8.75 -3.17
C GLY A 53 -13.88 -7.82 -2.39
N GLY A 54 -12.83 -8.35 -1.76
CA GLY A 54 -11.73 -7.59 -1.18
C GLY A 54 -10.82 -6.95 -2.25
N CYS A 55 -9.77 -6.28 -1.77
CA CYS A 55 -8.76 -5.67 -2.62
C CYS A 55 -7.38 -5.93 -2.02
N THR A 56 -6.41 -6.25 -2.88
CA THR A 56 -5.00 -6.23 -2.53
C THR A 56 -4.37 -4.94 -3.04
N ILE A 57 -3.39 -4.45 -2.29
CA ILE A 57 -2.65 -3.23 -2.62
C ILE A 57 -1.18 -3.63 -2.63
N SER A 58 -0.52 -3.52 -3.78
CA SER A 58 0.90 -3.83 -3.94
C SER A 58 1.67 -2.67 -4.53
N ASN A 59 2.88 -2.44 -4.06
CA ASN A 59 3.75 -1.41 -4.60
C ASN A 59 4.29 -1.85 -5.97
N THR A 60 4.26 -0.96 -6.97
CA THR A 60 4.59 -1.33 -8.36
C THR A 60 6.09 -1.56 -8.60
N GLU A 61 6.95 -0.97 -7.78
CA GLU A 61 8.40 -1.13 -7.87
C GLU A 61 8.87 -2.46 -7.28
N THR A 62 8.34 -2.80 -6.10
CA THR A 62 8.85 -3.88 -5.27
C THR A 62 8.02 -5.15 -5.38
N GLY A 63 6.78 -5.02 -5.88
CA GLY A 63 5.78 -6.10 -5.93
C GLY A 63 5.25 -6.51 -4.56
N LYS A 64 5.67 -5.83 -3.47
CA LYS A 64 5.26 -6.16 -2.11
C LYS A 64 3.89 -5.60 -1.79
N TYR A 65 3.19 -6.28 -0.90
CA TYR A 65 1.85 -5.90 -0.50
C TYR A 65 1.91 -4.96 0.70
N LEU A 66 0.99 -3.99 0.73
CA LEU A 66 0.74 -3.19 1.90
C LEU A 66 -0.02 -4.04 2.92
N GLY A 67 0.61 -4.39 4.05
CA GLY A 67 0.02 -5.31 5.02
C GLY A 67 0.74 -5.34 6.36
N PHE A 68 0.44 -6.34 7.18
CA PHE A 68 1.08 -6.56 8.48
C PHE A 68 1.42 -8.04 8.65
N GLU A 69 2.43 -8.33 9.46
CA GLU A 69 2.80 -9.71 9.81
C GLU A 69 2.06 -10.20 11.05
N GLY A 70 1.82 -11.52 11.17
CA GLY A 70 1.10 -12.10 12.31
C GLY A 70 -0.36 -11.67 12.41
N ASP A 71 -0.90 -11.65 13.63
CA ASP A 71 -2.30 -11.30 13.91
C ASP A 71 -2.56 -9.79 13.91
N PRO A 72 -3.75 -9.34 13.49
CA PRO A 72 -4.14 -7.93 13.55
C PRO A 72 -4.29 -7.47 15.00
N CYS A 73 -3.70 -6.31 15.33
CA CYS A 73 -3.86 -5.65 16.64
C CYS A 73 -3.97 -4.14 16.44
N GLU A 74 -4.58 -3.44 17.39
CA GLU A 74 -4.68 -1.98 17.36
C GLU A 74 -3.28 -1.35 17.29
N ASN A 75 -3.14 -0.30 16.47
CA ASN A 75 -1.89 0.44 16.22
C ASN A 75 -0.73 -0.39 15.66
N LYS A 76 -0.99 -1.62 15.19
CA LYS A 76 0.04 -2.40 14.51
C LYS A 76 0.45 -1.71 13.21
N GLN A 77 1.76 -1.57 13.02
CA GLN A 77 2.29 -0.91 11.85
C GLN A 77 2.00 -1.72 10.59
N ILE A 78 1.60 -1.01 9.55
CA ILE A 78 1.45 -1.55 8.21
C ILE A 78 2.78 -1.29 7.49
N GLY A 79 3.27 -2.29 6.77
CA GLY A 79 4.54 -2.25 6.04
C GLY A 79 4.53 -3.16 4.83
N ALA A 80 5.72 -3.49 4.36
CA ALA A 80 5.89 -4.43 3.26
C ALA A 80 5.60 -5.87 3.73
N ALA A 81 4.65 -6.53 3.08
CA ALA A 81 4.34 -7.93 3.27
C ALA A 81 4.65 -8.72 1.99
N GLY A 82 5.28 -9.89 2.13
CA GLY A 82 5.57 -10.78 1.01
C GLY A 82 4.34 -11.53 0.46
N LYS A 83 3.18 -11.43 1.12
CA LYS A 83 1.92 -12.06 0.70
C LYS A 83 0.76 -11.08 0.81
N PRO A 84 -0.25 -11.18 -0.08
CA PRO A 84 -1.45 -10.38 0.05
C PRO A 84 -2.18 -10.73 1.34
N LYS A 85 -2.73 -9.69 1.99
CA LYS A 85 -3.70 -9.81 3.07
C LYS A 85 -5.04 -9.34 2.52
N GLU A 86 -6.09 -10.12 2.78
CA GLU A 86 -7.48 -9.83 2.39
C GLU A 86 -8.24 -9.17 3.53
#